data_AF-A0A0D6L7A7-F1
#
_entry.id   AF-A0A0D6L7A7-F1
#
_cell.length_a   1.000
_cell.length_b   1.000
_cell.length_c   1.000
_cell.angle_alpha   90.00
_cell.angle_beta   90.00
_cell.angle_gamma   90.00
#
_symmetry.space_group_name_H-M   'P 1'
#
loop_
_entity.id
_entity.type
_entity.pdbx_description
1 polymer ?
#
loop_
_entity_poly.entity_id
_entity_poly.type
_entity_poly.pdbx_seq_one_letter_code
_entity_poly.pdbx_strand_id
1 'polypeptide(L)'
;MTRIDERGSDENTPMDTVVTKKNNGRVTVKELNRLISDVQEYPLQAESNWYVVSNAWWSKVLEAAKQGYVEDIPSINNASISCKSGDAYFLRSNLAESIDFHLLPEPVFNRLKEVYGLDLADRDYICRKVVSKNGKPVVEVYPRVVMVYLARDNTRCCELRLTGSDTLIDLRDRALKSLGLSSVPPDRLRFYIAHGDKYELIDISQQNIDSYFDTAQKVYVDVCNSDDRWFINNDKQSTSRADYAANSMSSSYS
;
A
#
# COMPACT_ATOMS: atom_id res chain seq x y z
N MET A 1 -56.83 -65.56 41.95
CA MET A 1 -57.39 -64.56 41.01
C MET A 1 -56.23 -63.76 40.44
N THR A 2 -56.25 -63.47 39.12
CA THR A 2 -55.25 -62.75 38.27
C THR A 2 -53.86 -63.40 38.18
N ARG A 3 -53.36 -64.02 37.09
CA ARG A 3 -53.47 -63.94 35.60
C ARG A 3 -52.65 -62.81 34.94
N ILE A 4 -51.89 -63.19 33.89
CA ILE A 4 -51.34 -62.43 32.73
C ILE A 4 -49.90 -61.89 32.98
N ASP A 5 -48.85 -62.49 32.38
CA ASP A 5 -48.30 -62.36 30.99
C ASP A 5 -47.71 -60.95 30.75
N GLU A 6 -46.69 -60.65 29.94
CA GLU A 6 -45.70 -61.32 29.09
C GLU A 6 -44.81 -60.15 28.57
N ARG A 7 -43.59 -60.47 28.10
CA ARG A 7 -42.87 -59.81 26.98
C ARG A 7 -42.45 -58.33 27.06
N GLY A 8 -41.17 -58.13 26.71
CA GLY A 8 -40.62 -56.89 26.19
C GLY A 8 -39.14 -57.04 25.89
N SER A 9 -38.83 -57.39 24.64
CA SER A 9 -37.50 -57.27 24.02
C SER A 9 -37.03 -55.82 24.03
N ASP A 10 -35.71 -55.58 24.05
CA ASP A 10 -35.03 -54.92 22.92
C ASP A 10 -33.52 -54.78 23.19
N GLU A 11 -32.79 -54.99 22.10
CA GLU A 11 -31.34 -54.84 21.93
C GLU A 11 -30.83 -53.47 22.39
N ASN A 12 -29.62 -53.42 22.93
CA ASN A 12 -28.74 -52.27 22.71
C ASN A 12 -27.26 -52.68 22.80
N THR A 13 -26.71 -52.93 21.61
CA THR A 13 -25.28 -52.97 21.28
C THR A 13 -24.74 -51.53 21.17
N PRO A 14 -23.41 -51.32 21.06
CA PRO A 14 -22.60 -50.44 21.90
C PRO A 14 -22.66 -48.95 21.48
N MET A 15 -22.34 -48.06 22.43
CA MET A 15 -21.97 -46.68 22.07
C MET A 15 -20.64 -46.70 21.32
N ASP A 16 -20.72 -46.58 19.99
CA ASP A 16 -19.64 -46.01 19.19
C ASP A 16 -19.41 -44.57 19.69
N THR A 17 -18.38 -44.40 20.52
CA THR A 17 -17.76 -43.09 20.71
C THR A 17 -17.17 -42.66 19.38
N VAL A 18 -17.97 -41.98 18.58
CA VAL A 18 -17.52 -41.15 17.47
C VAL A 18 -16.70 -40.04 18.10
N VAL A 19 -15.40 -40.31 18.29
CA VAL A 19 -14.39 -39.28 18.47
C VAL A 19 -14.33 -38.54 17.14
N THR A 20 -15.10 -37.46 17.03
CA THR A 20 -14.93 -36.45 16.00
C THR A 20 -13.55 -35.82 16.19
N LYS A 21 -12.52 -36.44 15.61
CA LYS A 21 -11.22 -35.82 15.39
C LYS A 21 -11.47 -34.53 14.59
N LYS A 22 -11.36 -33.38 15.24
CA LYS A 22 -11.23 -32.08 14.58
C LYS A 22 -10.04 -32.15 13.62
N ASN A 23 -10.31 -32.26 12.34
CA ASN A 23 -9.33 -32.25 11.25
C ASN A 23 -8.78 -30.83 10.97
N ASN A 24 -8.63 -30.00 12.00
CA ASN A 24 -8.59 -28.53 11.86
C ASN A 24 -7.33 -27.94 11.21
N GLY A 25 -6.25 -28.71 11.04
CA GLY A 25 -4.94 -28.16 10.64
C GLY A 25 -4.51 -28.38 9.18
N ARG A 26 -5.20 -29.23 8.40
CA ARG A 26 -4.76 -29.56 7.03
C ARG A 26 -5.66 -28.92 5.99
N VAL A 27 -5.05 -28.11 5.11
CA VAL A 27 -5.69 -27.63 3.90
C VAL A 27 -5.68 -28.74 2.86
N THR A 28 -6.83 -29.00 2.24
CA THR A 28 -6.91 -29.92 1.10
C THR A 28 -6.59 -29.21 -0.22
N VAL A 29 -6.21 -29.93 -1.27
CA VAL A 29 -6.06 -29.36 -2.63
C VAL A 29 -7.32 -28.61 -3.08
N LYS A 30 -8.50 -29.17 -2.77
CA LYS A 30 -9.78 -28.54 -3.10
C LYS A 30 -9.99 -27.22 -2.35
N GLU A 31 -9.66 -27.20 -1.06
CA GLU A 31 -9.72 -26.00 -0.24
C GLU A 31 -8.71 -24.95 -0.71
N LEU A 32 -7.47 -25.35 -1.03
CA LEU A 32 -6.45 -24.42 -1.53
C LEU A 32 -6.87 -23.76 -2.84
N ASN A 33 -7.40 -24.52 -3.79
CA ASN A 33 -7.91 -23.97 -5.05
C ASN A 33 -9.06 -22.98 -4.82
N ARG A 34 -9.94 -23.26 -3.85
CA ARG A 34 -10.99 -22.31 -3.46
C ARG A 34 -10.39 -21.01 -2.90
N LEU A 35 -9.40 -21.11 -2.00
CA LEU A 35 -8.73 -19.94 -1.45
C LEU A 35 -8.05 -19.10 -2.55
N ILE A 36 -7.44 -19.74 -3.55
CA ILE A 36 -6.84 -19.06 -4.70
C ILE A 36 -7.91 -18.34 -5.54
N SER A 37 -9.05 -18.97 -5.80
CA SER A 37 -10.19 -18.33 -6.47
C SER A 37 -10.73 -17.15 -5.66
N ASP A 38 -10.86 -17.31 -4.34
CA ASP A 38 -11.31 -16.25 -3.45
C ASP A 38 -10.42 -15.01 -3.57
N VAL A 39 -9.09 -15.14 -3.72
CA VAL A 39 -8.19 -13.98 -3.93
C VAL A 39 -8.57 -13.15 -5.16
N GLN A 40 -9.03 -13.79 -6.25
CA GLN A 40 -9.34 -13.12 -7.51
C GLN A 40 -10.71 -12.43 -7.49
N GLU A 41 -11.66 -12.99 -6.75
CA GLU A 41 -13.07 -12.58 -6.78
C GLU A 41 -13.49 -11.79 -5.54
N TYR A 42 -12.65 -11.74 -4.49
CA TYR A 42 -13.04 -11.11 -3.23
C TYR A 42 -13.36 -9.62 -3.42
N PRO A 43 -14.55 -9.16 -3.00
CA PRO A 43 -14.94 -7.78 -3.19
C PRO A 43 -14.11 -6.85 -2.30
N LEU A 44 -13.62 -5.76 -2.87
CA LEU A 44 -13.00 -4.68 -2.11
C LEU A 44 -14.07 -3.89 -1.36
N GLN A 45 -14.14 -4.10 -0.05
CA GLN A 45 -15.02 -3.36 0.85
C GLN A 45 -14.23 -2.27 1.58
N ALA A 46 -14.79 -1.06 1.68
CA ALA A 46 -14.14 0.04 2.40
C ALA A 46 -13.73 -0.38 3.82
N GLU A 47 -12.53 0.04 4.25
CA GLU A 47 -11.94 -0.28 5.56
C GLU A 47 -11.63 -1.77 5.81
N SER A 48 -11.87 -2.67 4.84
CA SER A 48 -11.48 -4.08 4.98
C SER A 48 -9.95 -4.25 4.95
N ASN A 49 -9.48 -5.24 5.70
CA ASN A 49 -8.06 -5.59 5.78
C ASN A 49 -7.66 -6.53 4.65
N TRP A 50 -6.49 -6.25 4.08
CA TRP A 50 -5.81 -7.05 3.07
C TRP A 50 -4.35 -7.22 3.46
N TYR A 51 -3.74 -8.30 3.00
CA TYR A 51 -2.38 -8.66 3.39
C TYR A 51 -1.47 -8.77 2.18
N VAL A 52 -0.30 -8.18 2.30
CA VAL A 52 0.73 -8.23 1.25
C VAL A 52 1.56 -9.50 1.44
N VAL A 53 1.64 -10.32 0.40
CA VAL A 53 2.53 -11.49 0.36
C VAL A 53 3.47 -11.40 -0.83
N SER A 54 4.71 -11.84 -0.67
CA SER A 54 5.67 -11.84 -1.77
C SER A 54 5.21 -12.76 -2.90
N ASN A 55 5.47 -12.34 -4.15
CA ASN A 55 5.25 -13.20 -5.31
C ASN A 55 6.11 -14.48 -5.21
N ALA A 56 7.29 -14.40 -4.60
CA ALA A 56 8.16 -15.55 -4.37
C ALA A 56 7.51 -16.64 -3.50
N TRP A 57 6.74 -16.26 -2.48
CA TRP A 57 5.97 -17.20 -1.68
C TRP A 57 4.68 -17.61 -2.40
N TRP A 58 3.94 -16.65 -2.96
CA TRP A 58 2.66 -16.93 -3.64
C TRP A 58 2.81 -17.89 -4.83
N SER A 59 3.90 -17.77 -5.60
CA SER A 59 4.20 -18.68 -6.70
C SER A 59 4.31 -20.14 -6.24
N LYS A 60 4.89 -20.39 -5.06
CA LYS A 60 4.98 -21.74 -4.48
C LYS A 60 3.61 -22.29 -4.10
N VAL A 61 2.70 -21.43 -3.63
CA VAL A 61 1.31 -21.81 -3.35
C VAL A 61 0.60 -22.26 -4.63
N LEU A 62 0.76 -21.50 -5.71
CA LEU A 62 0.18 -21.84 -7.02
C LEU A 62 0.77 -23.14 -7.59
N GLU A 63 2.09 -23.34 -7.47
CA GLU A 63 2.76 -24.57 -7.89
C GLU A 63 2.28 -25.79 -7.10
N ALA A 64 2.19 -25.67 -5.77
CA ALA A 64 1.69 -26.73 -4.90
C ALA A 64 0.23 -27.08 -5.21
N ALA A 65 -0.64 -26.08 -5.46
CA ALA A 65 -2.02 -26.31 -5.87
C ALA A 65 -2.12 -27.08 -7.20
N LYS A 66 -1.23 -26.77 -8.15
CA LYS A 66 -1.17 -27.43 -9.47
C LYS A 66 -0.66 -28.87 -9.38
N GLN A 67 0.34 -29.12 -8.54
CA GLN A 67 0.97 -30.43 -8.40
C GLN A 67 0.27 -31.34 -7.38
N GLY A 68 -0.56 -30.76 -6.51
CA GLY A 68 -1.29 -31.47 -5.46
C GLY A 68 -0.53 -31.60 -4.13
N TYR A 69 0.68 -31.04 -4.01
CA TYR A 69 1.55 -31.14 -2.84
C TYR A 69 1.34 -29.96 -1.88
N VAL A 70 0.13 -29.86 -1.32
CA VAL A 70 -0.25 -28.71 -0.46
C VAL A 70 0.51 -28.66 0.86
N GLU A 71 0.95 -29.82 1.36
CA GLU A 71 1.81 -29.96 2.54
C GLU A 71 3.23 -29.38 2.37
N ASP A 72 3.70 -29.19 1.14
CA ASP A 72 5.07 -28.70 0.86
C ASP A 72 5.16 -27.17 0.82
N ILE A 73 4.04 -26.46 1.01
CA ILE A 73 4.04 -25.01 1.07
C ILE A 73 4.78 -24.55 2.35
N PRO A 74 5.85 -23.75 2.22
CA PRO A 74 6.57 -23.26 3.38
C PRO A 74 5.79 -22.16 4.10
N SER A 75 6.24 -21.79 5.30
CA SER A 75 5.73 -20.62 6.01
C SER A 75 5.79 -19.34 5.16
N ILE A 76 4.82 -18.46 5.37
CA ILE A 76 4.72 -17.19 4.66
C ILE A 76 6.01 -16.40 4.88
N ASN A 77 6.62 -15.95 3.78
CA ASN A 77 7.90 -15.26 3.80
C ASN A 77 7.91 -14.06 2.83
N ASN A 78 8.07 -12.87 3.40
CA ASN A 78 8.11 -11.59 2.74
C ASN A 78 9.52 -10.98 2.69
N ALA A 79 10.59 -11.77 2.85
CA ALA A 79 11.97 -11.29 2.83
C ALA A 79 12.31 -10.54 1.54
N SER A 80 11.85 -11.02 0.38
CA SER A 80 12.17 -10.42 -0.92
C SER A 80 11.55 -9.02 -1.12
N ILE A 81 10.47 -8.72 -0.40
CA ILE A 81 9.74 -7.45 -0.49
C ILE A 81 9.98 -6.55 0.72
N SER A 82 10.83 -6.97 1.67
CA SER A 82 11.09 -6.23 2.91
C SER A 82 12.54 -5.73 2.97
N CYS A 83 12.75 -4.62 3.67
CA CYS A 83 14.06 -4.16 4.11
C CYS A 83 14.07 -3.95 5.62
N LYS A 84 15.25 -4.04 6.24
CA LYS A 84 15.42 -3.81 7.68
C LYS A 84 16.05 -2.43 7.90
N SER A 85 15.48 -1.64 8.79
CA SER A 85 16.05 -0.38 9.25
C SER A 85 15.98 -0.32 10.77
N GLY A 86 17.14 -0.32 11.42
CA GLY A 86 17.23 -0.57 12.87
C GLY A 86 16.68 -1.95 13.21
N ASP A 87 15.78 -2.00 14.19
CA ASP A 87 15.11 -3.24 14.64
C ASP A 87 13.77 -3.51 13.96
N ALA A 88 13.33 -2.65 13.03
CA ALA A 88 12.05 -2.77 12.34
C ALA A 88 12.20 -3.21 10.87
N TYR A 89 11.17 -3.89 10.37
CA TYR A 89 11.02 -4.25 8.96
C TYR A 89 10.07 -3.29 8.25
N PHE A 90 10.42 -2.92 7.02
CA PHE A 90 9.65 -2.03 6.16
C PHE A 90 9.42 -2.69 4.82
N LEU A 91 8.27 -2.42 4.21
CA LEU A 91 8.01 -2.80 2.82
C LEU A 91 8.94 -1.96 1.92
N ARG A 92 9.67 -2.61 1.01
CA ARG A 92 10.52 -1.91 0.02
C ARG A 92 9.67 -0.96 -0.81
N SER A 93 10.23 0.16 -1.28
CA SER A 93 9.53 1.08 -2.18
C SER A 93 9.41 0.52 -3.61
N ASN A 94 8.46 1.06 -4.38
CA ASN A 94 8.30 0.82 -5.83
C ASN A 94 8.05 -0.64 -6.22
N LEU A 95 7.41 -1.42 -5.35
CA LEU A 95 6.97 -2.78 -5.70
C LEU A 95 5.71 -2.73 -6.57
N ALA A 96 5.65 -3.63 -7.55
CA ALA A 96 4.49 -3.79 -8.43
C ALA A 96 3.66 -5.02 -8.03
N GLU A 97 2.34 -4.82 -7.94
CA GLU A 97 1.39 -5.92 -7.73
C GLU A 97 1.44 -6.91 -8.90
N SER A 98 1.24 -8.20 -8.62
CA SER A 98 1.36 -9.33 -9.54
C SER A 98 2.77 -9.59 -10.09
N ILE A 99 3.76 -8.75 -9.77
CA ILE A 99 5.17 -8.94 -10.14
C ILE A 99 5.99 -9.24 -8.89
N ASP A 100 5.96 -8.33 -7.91
CA ASP A 100 6.73 -8.43 -6.68
C ASP A 100 5.91 -9.00 -5.52
N PHE A 101 4.62 -8.67 -5.47
CA PHE A 101 3.71 -9.08 -4.41
C PHE A 101 2.29 -9.35 -4.91
N HIS A 102 1.51 -10.03 -4.08
CA HIS A 102 0.07 -10.24 -4.24
C HIS A 102 -0.67 -9.74 -3.00
N LEU A 103 -1.94 -9.38 -3.18
CA LEU A 103 -2.84 -8.97 -2.11
C LEU A 103 -3.81 -10.09 -1.80
N LEU A 104 -3.87 -10.47 -0.52
CA LEU A 104 -4.78 -11.50 -0.03
C LEU A 104 -5.86 -10.87 0.84
N PRO A 105 -7.14 -11.19 0.64
CA PRO A 105 -8.20 -10.85 1.57
C PRO A 105 -7.91 -11.43 2.95
N GLU A 106 -8.31 -10.72 4.01
CA GLU A 106 -8.11 -11.15 5.40
C GLU A 106 -8.51 -12.61 5.69
N PRO A 107 -9.69 -13.11 5.25
CA PRO A 107 -10.06 -14.51 5.51
C PRO A 107 -9.09 -15.51 4.87
N VAL A 108 -8.62 -15.22 3.65
CA VAL A 108 -7.69 -16.08 2.92
C VAL A 108 -6.32 -16.07 3.59
N PHE A 109 -5.79 -14.88 3.88
CA PHE A 109 -4.51 -14.75 4.55
C PHE A 109 -4.51 -15.43 5.92
N ASN A 110 -5.55 -15.22 6.73
CA ASN A 110 -5.65 -15.83 8.05
C ASN A 110 -5.71 -17.36 7.96
N ARG A 111 -6.42 -17.92 6.97
CA ARG A 111 -6.46 -19.37 6.78
C ARG A 111 -5.10 -19.94 6.37
N LEU A 112 -4.39 -19.27 5.45
CA LEU A 112 -3.05 -19.69 5.04
C LEU A 112 -2.04 -19.55 6.18
N LYS A 113 -2.11 -18.46 6.96
CA LYS A 113 -1.30 -18.23 8.16
C LYS A 113 -1.54 -19.28 9.24
N GLU A 114 -2.79 -19.68 9.48
CA GLU A 114 -3.12 -20.72 10.46
C GLU A 114 -2.44 -22.06 10.12
N VAL A 115 -2.33 -22.36 8.83
CA VAL A 115 -1.89 -23.67 8.33
C VAL A 115 -0.38 -23.72 8.12
N TYR A 116 0.18 -22.70 7.47
CA TYR A 116 1.60 -22.66 7.08
C TYR A 116 2.47 -21.82 8.03
N GLY A 117 1.85 -20.98 8.85
CA GLY A 117 2.57 -20.07 9.75
C GLY A 117 3.25 -18.90 9.03
N LEU A 118 3.95 -18.10 9.82
CA LEU A 118 4.81 -17.00 9.38
C LEU A 118 6.26 -17.39 9.66
N ASP A 119 7.17 -17.08 8.75
CA ASP A 119 8.61 -17.28 8.97
C ASP A 119 9.13 -16.29 10.03
N LEU A 120 8.73 -15.02 9.94
CA LEU A 120 9.00 -13.96 10.92
C LEU A 120 7.78 -13.05 11.07
N ALA A 121 7.16 -13.03 12.26
CA ALA A 121 5.91 -12.28 12.50
C ALA A 121 6.02 -10.78 12.17
N ASP A 122 7.10 -10.12 12.60
CA ASP A 122 7.31 -8.67 12.42
C ASP A 122 7.57 -8.27 10.97
N ARG A 123 7.90 -9.23 10.10
CA ARG A 123 8.17 -9.02 8.66
C ARG A 123 7.01 -9.48 7.79
N ASP A 124 6.40 -10.61 8.11
CA ASP A 124 5.51 -11.33 7.22
C ASP A 124 4.03 -11.00 7.42
N TYR A 125 3.68 -10.33 8.52
CA TYR A 125 2.33 -9.87 8.81
C TYR A 125 2.11 -8.42 8.31
N ILE A 126 2.03 -8.25 6.99
CA ILE A 126 1.91 -6.92 6.35
C ILE A 126 0.44 -6.59 6.05
N CYS A 127 -0.27 -6.02 7.02
CA CYS A 127 -1.67 -5.59 6.86
C CYS A 127 -1.78 -4.22 6.18
N ARG A 128 -2.77 -4.09 5.28
CA ARG A 128 -3.17 -2.88 4.56
C ARG A 128 -4.68 -2.76 4.55
N LYS A 129 -5.17 -1.54 4.30
CA LYS A 129 -6.60 -1.24 4.29
C LYS A 129 -7.08 -0.88 2.89
N VAL A 130 -8.34 -1.21 2.62
CA VAL A 130 -9.06 -0.66 1.48
C VAL A 130 -9.47 0.78 1.79
N VAL A 131 -9.09 1.69 0.91
CA VAL A 131 -9.45 3.11 0.94
C VAL A 131 -10.21 3.48 -0.33
N SER A 132 -10.92 4.61 -0.31
CA SER A 132 -11.47 5.21 -1.52
C SER A 132 -10.39 6.03 -2.22
N LYS A 133 -10.17 5.78 -3.52
CA LYS A 133 -9.32 6.58 -4.41
C LYS A 133 -10.10 6.87 -5.68
N ASN A 134 -10.28 8.14 -6.03
CA ASN A 134 -11.14 8.57 -7.15
C ASN A 134 -12.54 7.90 -7.15
N GLY A 135 -13.14 7.74 -5.96
CA GLY A 135 -14.44 7.09 -5.79
C GLY A 135 -14.45 5.58 -6.00
N LYS A 136 -13.29 4.95 -6.18
CA LYS A 136 -13.15 3.49 -6.32
C LYS A 136 -12.42 2.92 -5.11
N PRO A 137 -12.84 1.75 -4.59
CA PRO A 137 -12.12 1.08 -3.53
C PRO A 137 -10.80 0.51 -4.07
N VAL A 138 -9.71 0.77 -3.37
CA VAL A 138 -8.36 0.24 -3.67
C VAL A 138 -7.65 -0.13 -2.37
N VAL A 139 -6.78 -1.14 -2.37
CA VAL A 139 -5.92 -1.42 -1.22
C VAL A 139 -4.78 -0.39 -1.20
N GLU A 140 -4.68 0.40 -0.13
CA GLU A 140 -3.59 1.37 0.06
C GLU A 140 -2.32 0.64 0.51
N VAL A 141 -1.51 0.13 -0.43
CA VAL A 141 -0.26 -0.58 -0.12
C VAL A 141 0.83 0.36 0.39
N TYR A 142 0.94 1.55 -0.20
CA TYR A 142 1.77 2.63 0.30
C TYR A 142 0.87 3.79 0.69
N PRO A 143 0.86 4.18 1.97
CA PRO A 143 0.18 5.40 2.38
C PRO A 143 0.60 6.59 1.54
N ARG A 144 -0.37 7.41 1.13
CA ARG A 144 -0.09 8.65 0.40
C ARG A 144 0.45 9.69 1.37
N VAL A 145 1.76 9.76 1.48
CA VAL A 145 2.46 10.70 2.36
C VAL A 145 3.05 11.83 1.52
N VAL A 146 2.71 13.06 1.88
CA VAL A 146 3.22 14.28 1.27
C VAL A 146 4.11 15.01 2.27
N MET A 147 5.37 15.20 1.91
CA MET A 147 6.30 16.02 2.66
C MET A 147 6.18 17.47 2.18
N VAL A 148 5.75 18.36 3.07
CA VAL A 148 5.59 19.78 2.77
C VAL A 148 6.70 20.58 3.40
N TYR A 149 7.41 21.38 2.61
CA TYR A 149 8.57 22.18 3.02
C TYR A 149 8.28 23.66 2.88
N LEU A 150 8.84 24.49 3.76
CA LEU A 150 8.94 25.92 3.52
C LEU A 150 10.08 26.21 2.53
N ALA A 151 9.79 26.85 1.40
CA ALA A 151 10.74 27.01 0.29
C ALA A 151 12.06 27.71 0.68
N ARG A 152 12.00 28.69 1.58
CA ARG A 152 13.18 29.45 2.05
C ARG A 152 13.97 28.73 3.14
N ASP A 153 13.38 27.71 3.76
CA ASP A 153 13.97 26.98 4.88
C ASP A 153 13.44 25.55 4.89
N ASN A 154 14.13 24.67 4.16
CA ASN A 154 13.76 23.27 4.04
C ASN A 154 13.90 22.49 5.34
N THR A 155 14.50 23.06 6.40
CA THR A 155 14.50 22.43 7.74
C THR A 155 13.12 22.53 8.39
N ARG A 156 12.29 23.49 7.97
CA ARG A 156 10.89 23.60 8.35
C ARG A 156 10.03 22.82 7.38
N CYS A 157 9.73 21.58 7.76
CA CYS A 157 8.87 20.70 7.01
C CYS A 157 7.85 19.98 7.90
N CYS A 158 6.78 19.48 7.30
CA CYS A 158 5.85 18.57 7.94
C CYS A 158 5.52 17.40 7.01
N GLU A 159 5.26 16.25 7.62
CA GLU A 159 4.74 15.07 6.94
C GLU A 159 3.21 15.06 7.06
N LEU A 160 2.51 14.99 5.93
CA LEU A 160 1.05 14.90 5.89
C LEU A 160 0.63 13.62 5.20
N ARG A 161 -0.11 12.77 5.92
CA ARG A 161 -0.79 11.61 5.33
C ARG A 161 -2.11 12.06 4.72
N LEU A 162 -2.29 11.72 3.44
CA LEU A 162 -3.53 11.93 2.72
C LEU A 162 -4.51 10.79 2.95
N THR A 163 -5.78 11.13 3.07
CA THR A 163 -6.91 10.21 3.13
C THR A 163 -7.68 10.22 1.81
N GLY A 164 -8.59 9.26 1.63
CA GLY A 164 -9.43 9.18 0.43
C GLY A 164 -10.41 10.35 0.24
N SER A 165 -10.65 11.13 1.29
CA SER A 165 -11.56 12.29 1.26
C SER A 165 -10.82 13.63 1.27
N ASP A 166 -9.50 13.64 1.39
CA ASP A 166 -8.74 14.88 1.47
C ASP A 166 -8.80 15.64 0.14
N THR A 167 -8.93 16.95 0.24
CA THR A 167 -8.81 17.89 -0.88
C THR A 167 -7.49 18.64 -0.82
N LEU A 168 -7.14 19.40 -1.87
CA LEU A 168 -5.99 20.31 -1.81
C LEU A 168 -6.17 21.41 -0.76
N ILE A 169 -7.41 21.78 -0.45
CA ILE A 169 -7.73 22.72 0.63
C ILE A 169 -7.37 22.11 1.99
N ASP A 170 -7.70 20.83 2.21
CA ASP A 170 -7.33 20.12 3.45
C ASP A 170 -5.82 19.95 3.59
N LEU A 171 -5.12 19.69 2.47
CA LEU A 171 -3.66 19.69 2.42
C LEU A 171 -3.09 21.06 2.80
N ARG A 172 -3.59 22.14 2.17
CA ARG A 172 -3.17 23.52 2.44
C ARG A 172 -3.33 23.85 3.92
N ASP A 173 -4.53 23.68 4.46
CA ASP A 173 -4.83 24.14 5.81
C ASP A 173 -4.02 23.39 6.87
N ARG A 174 -3.84 22.06 6.69
CA ARG A 174 -2.98 21.26 7.56
C ARG A 174 -1.50 21.63 7.42
N ALA A 175 -1.01 21.89 6.21
CA ALA A 175 0.36 22.32 5.97
C ALA A 175 0.63 23.68 6.62
N LEU A 176 -0.23 24.68 6.39
CA LEU A 176 -0.08 26.02 6.95
C LEU A 176 -0.13 25.97 8.48
N LYS A 177 -1.05 25.20 9.07
CA LYS A 177 -1.09 25.00 10.52
C LYS A 177 0.20 24.40 11.06
N SER A 178 0.69 23.33 10.43
CA SER A 178 1.89 22.61 10.87
C SER A 178 3.16 23.46 10.72
N LEU A 179 3.22 24.30 9.68
CA LEU A 179 4.34 25.21 9.45
C LEU A 179 4.20 26.54 10.20
N GLY A 180 3.10 26.79 10.93
CA GLY A 180 2.88 28.06 11.64
C GLY A 180 2.61 29.26 10.72
N LEU A 181 1.99 29.02 9.57
CA LEU A 181 1.69 30.01 8.53
C LEU A 181 0.19 30.34 8.42
N SER A 182 -0.65 29.90 9.35
CA SER A 182 -2.11 30.11 9.30
C SER A 182 -2.55 31.57 9.27
N SER A 183 -1.71 32.50 9.72
CA SER A 183 -1.97 33.94 9.68
C SER A 183 -1.52 34.62 8.38
N VAL A 184 -0.82 33.91 7.49
CA VAL A 184 -0.34 34.46 6.22
C VAL A 184 -1.51 34.53 5.22
N PRO A 185 -1.77 35.70 4.62
CA PRO A 185 -2.80 35.84 3.59
C PRO A 185 -2.60 34.91 2.39
N PRO A 186 -3.67 34.30 1.81
CA PRO A 186 -3.56 33.37 0.69
C PRO A 186 -2.86 33.93 -0.55
N ASP A 187 -3.00 35.22 -0.85
CA ASP A 187 -2.33 35.92 -1.96
C ASP A 187 -0.81 36.05 -1.76
N ARG A 188 -0.32 35.83 -0.54
CA ARG A 188 1.10 35.78 -0.18
C ARG A 188 1.65 34.36 -0.07
N LEU A 189 0.87 33.35 -0.49
CA LEU A 189 1.24 31.95 -0.46
C LEU A 189 1.20 31.34 -1.87
N ARG A 190 2.20 30.53 -2.20
CA ARG A 190 2.22 29.70 -3.41
C ARG A 190 2.65 28.29 -3.06
N PHE A 191 1.99 27.31 -3.66
CA PHE A 191 2.27 25.90 -3.44
C PHE A 191 2.84 25.30 -4.72
N TYR A 192 3.93 24.55 -4.58
CA TYR A 192 4.62 23.94 -5.71
C TYR A 192 4.80 22.45 -5.48
N ILE A 193 4.60 21.65 -6.51
CA ILE A 193 5.03 20.26 -6.53
C ILE A 193 6.43 20.20 -7.12
N ALA A 194 7.32 19.46 -6.47
CA ALA A 194 8.67 19.24 -6.98
C ALA A 194 8.75 17.96 -7.82
N HIS A 195 9.21 18.12 -9.06
CA HIS A 195 9.50 17.04 -10.00
C HIS A 195 11.01 17.04 -10.30
N GLY A 196 11.79 16.38 -9.44
CA GLY A 196 13.26 16.50 -9.47
C GLY A 196 13.68 17.95 -9.22
N ASP A 197 14.32 18.58 -10.20
CA ASP A 197 14.81 19.96 -10.12
C ASP A 197 13.80 21.02 -10.61
N LYS A 198 12.57 20.59 -10.95
CA LYS A 198 11.51 21.48 -11.45
C LYS A 198 10.42 21.68 -10.41
N TYR A 199 9.86 22.89 -10.39
CA TYR A 199 8.74 23.26 -9.54
C TYR A 199 7.52 23.57 -10.41
N GLU A 200 6.42 22.88 -10.15
CA GLU A 200 5.13 23.11 -10.78
C GLU A 200 4.22 23.86 -9.80
N LEU A 201 3.79 25.06 -10.15
CA LEU A 201 2.83 25.82 -9.36
C LEU A 201 1.46 25.13 -9.44
N ILE A 202 0.88 24.81 -8.28
CA ILE A 202 -0.43 24.16 -8.21
C ILE A 202 -1.51 25.09 -7.67
N ASP A 203 -2.68 25.00 -8.29
CA ASP A 203 -3.88 25.65 -7.79
C ASP A 203 -4.53 24.80 -6.70
N ILE A 204 -4.15 25.10 -5.46
CA ILE A 204 -4.66 24.45 -4.26
C ILE A 204 -6.09 24.87 -3.87
N SER A 205 -6.75 25.72 -4.67
CA SER A 205 -8.17 26.00 -4.52
C SER A 205 -9.05 24.92 -5.17
N GLN A 206 -8.47 24.03 -5.97
CA GLN A 206 -9.16 22.91 -6.59
C GLN A 206 -9.41 21.76 -5.60
N GLN A 207 -10.46 20.97 -5.85
CA GLN A 207 -10.86 19.91 -4.92
C GLN A 207 -10.09 18.59 -5.12
N ASN A 208 -9.64 18.27 -6.33
CA ASN A 208 -9.06 16.96 -6.63
C ASN A 208 -7.56 16.92 -6.28
N ILE A 209 -7.21 16.07 -5.30
CA ILE A 209 -5.82 15.83 -4.87
C ILE A 209 -5.17 14.64 -5.60
N ASP A 210 -5.99 13.73 -6.12
CA ASP A 210 -5.55 12.43 -6.66
C ASP A 210 -4.74 12.59 -7.96
N SER A 211 -4.98 13.63 -8.76
CA SER A 211 -4.21 13.91 -9.99
C SER A 211 -2.75 14.26 -9.72
N TYR A 212 -2.43 14.76 -8.53
CA TYR A 212 -1.13 15.34 -8.21
C TYR A 212 -0.22 14.42 -7.39
N PHE A 213 -0.79 13.58 -6.52
CA PHE A 213 -0.04 12.86 -5.48
C PHE A 213 -0.03 11.34 -5.66
N ASP A 214 -0.19 10.86 -6.89
CA ASP A 214 -0.01 9.43 -7.20
C ASP A 214 1.46 9.00 -7.17
N THR A 215 2.39 9.93 -7.41
CA THR A 215 3.84 9.69 -7.41
C THR A 215 4.65 10.78 -6.70
N ALA A 216 4.13 12.01 -6.61
CA ALA A 216 4.82 13.13 -6.00
C ALA A 216 4.71 13.09 -4.47
N GLN A 217 5.85 13.24 -3.80
CA GLN A 217 5.95 13.19 -2.33
C GLN A 217 6.49 14.49 -1.72
N LYS A 218 6.79 15.52 -2.53
CA LYS A 218 7.39 16.77 -2.07
C LYS A 218 6.63 17.99 -2.57
N VAL A 219 6.13 18.77 -1.63
CA VAL A 219 5.45 20.06 -1.86
C VAL A 219 6.24 21.17 -1.19
N TYR A 220 6.30 22.32 -1.83
CA TYR A 220 6.91 23.52 -1.28
C TYR A 220 5.88 24.61 -1.11
N VAL A 221 5.89 25.25 0.06
CA VAL A 221 5.15 26.48 0.33
C VAL A 221 6.14 27.63 0.22
N ASP A 222 5.92 28.50 -0.76
CA ASP A 222 6.65 29.76 -0.88
C ASP A 222 5.81 30.90 -0.29
N VAL A 223 6.47 31.75 0.49
CA VAL A 223 5.86 32.88 1.17
C VAL A 223 6.43 34.16 0.57
N CYS A 224 5.55 35.00 0.05
CA CYS A 224 5.93 36.30 -0.51
C CYS A 224 6.54 37.17 0.59
N ASN A 225 7.76 37.67 0.38
CA ASN A 225 8.46 38.48 1.38
C ASN A 225 7.93 39.93 1.43
N SER A 226 8.45 40.74 2.34
CA SER A 226 8.07 42.16 2.51
C SER A 226 8.28 43.03 1.26
N ASP A 227 9.13 42.59 0.33
CA ASP A 227 9.46 43.32 -0.90
C ASP A 227 8.65 42.81 -2.11
N ASP A 228 7.56 42.07 -1.86
CA ASP A 228 6.74 41.39 -2.87
C ASP A 228 7.51 40.43 -3.79
N ARG A 229 8.57 39.79 -3.26
CA ARG A 229 9.38 38.79 -3.96
C ARG A 229 9.15 37.38 -3.46
N TRP A 230 8.95 36.49 -4.42
CA TRP A 230 8.90 35.03 -4.26
C TRP A 230 10.32 34.45 -4.22
N PHE A 231 10.52 33.37 -3.47
CA PHE A 231 11.79 32.65 -3.45
C PHE A 231 11.95 31.77 -4.69
N ILE A 232 10.90 31.00 -5.01
CA ILE A 232 10.85 30.17 -6.20
C ILE A 232 10.47 31.09 -7.37
N ASN A 233 11.50 31.53 -8.10
CA ASN A 233 11.35 32.38 -9.25
C ASN A 233 11.57 31.56 -10.54
N ASN A 234 10.50 31.32 -11.29
CA ASN A 234 10.53 30.51 -12.51
C ASN A 234 11.41 31.12 -13.62
N ASP A 235 11.77 32.41 -13.51
CA ASP A 235 12.52 33.16 -14.52
C ASP A 235 14.04 32.85 -14.59
N LYS A 236 14.57 31.97 -13.72
CA LYS A 236 16.01 31.61 -13.72
C LYS A 236 16.35 30.25 -14.34
N GLN A 237 15.38 29.52 -14.91
CA GLN A 237 15.65 28.25 -15.62
C GLN A 237 15.93 28.43 -17.14
N SER A 238 16.47 29.57 -17.57
CA SER A 238 16.87 29.82 -18.97
C SER A 238 18.34 30.20 -19.14
N THR A 239 19.27 29.67 -18.35
CA THR A 239 20.71 29.79 -18.67
C THR A 239 21.48 28.54 -18.28
N SER A 240 21.54 27.56 -19.19
CA SER A 240 22.72 26.70 -19.38
C SER A 240 22.57 25.79 -20.62
N ARG A 241 22.84 26.38 -21.78
CA ARG A 241 23.49 25.70 -22.90
C ARG A 241 24.70 26.59 -23.24
N ALA A 242 25.81 26.40 -22.54
CA ALA A 242 27.04 25.87 -23.14
C ALA A 242 27.31 26.55 -24.50
N ASP A 243 28.10 27.62 -24.58
CA ASP A 243 29.57 27.57 -24.51
C ASP A 243 30.12 26.16 -24.74
N TYR A 244 30.06 25.68 -25.98
CA TYR A 244 31.02 24.78 -26.63
C TYR A 244 30.60 24.62 -28.10
N ALA A 245 31.12 25.48 -28.98
CA ALA A 245 31.52 25.15 -30.35
C ALA A 245 32.08 26.40 -31.07
N ALA A 246 33.25 26.85 -30.64
CA ALA A 246 34.19 27.47 -31.56
C ALA A 246 34.98 26.33 -32.21
N ASN A 247 34.86 26.22 -33.54
CA ASN A 247 35.76 25.56 -34.53
C ASN A 247 35.04 24.58 -35.45
N SER A 248 34.53 25.11 -36.58
CA SER A 248 34.68 24.46 -37.88
C SER A 248 34.42 25.49 -39.00
N MET A 249 35.40 26.36 -39.24
CA MET A 249 35.61 26.94 -40.56
C MET A 249 36.51 26.01 -41.37
N SER A 250 36.22 25.93 -42.68
CA SER A 250 36.94 25.26 -43.78
C SER A 250 36.69 23.77 -44.02
N SER A 251 35.94 23.43 -45.07
CA SER A 251 36.51 22.99 -46.37
C SER A 251 35.38 22.79 -47.40
N SER A 252 35.31 23.66 -48.41
CA SER A 252 35.68 23.39 -49.81
C SER A 252 34.81 22.34 -50.52
N TYR A 253 33.88 22.79 -51.35
CA TYR A 253 33.40 22.05 -52.52
C TYR A 253 34.20 22.54 -53.73
N SER A 254 35.11 21.70 -54.23
CA SER A 254 35.52 21.50 -55.63
C SER A 254 36.57 20.38 -55.65
#